data_AF-A0A1D2ADM8-F1
#
_entry.id   AF-A0A1D2ADM8-F1
#
_cell.length_a   1.000
_cell.length_b   1.000
_cell.length_c   1.000
_cell.angle_alpha   90.00
_cell.angle_beta   90.00
_cell.angle_gamma   90.00
#
_symmetry.space_group_name_H-M   'P 1'
#
loop_
_entity.id
_entity.type
_entity.pdbx_description
1 polymer ?
#
loop_
_entity_poly.entity_id
_entity_poly.type
_entity_poly.pdbx_seq_one_letter_code
_entity_poly.pdbx_strand_id
1 'polypeptide(L)'
;HCHGHLRERGGLKGVACIPFVSRSGGQVARAASPIFCRCAALPHLPSPHLQAHRPSQVAVFAYAPITPFILPFGLIYFSLMWIVWRYQALYVYESVTNAQGRIWPYFAHRLVACLLIQVIFTSAMFIVKGGYVQAGILLAVLSLSLYGLRRYLKLLDRKGGIQTLRSKHLAGRVDPPLDLFTAPPLRSDADSVWYPEWGKAWQYWGVPRYGF
;
A
#
# COMPACT_ATOMS: atom_id res chain seq x y z
N HIS A 1 17.18 4.81 47.47
CA HIS A 1 18.14 5.89 47.18
C HIS A 1 19.10 5.40 46.09
N CYS A 2 18.92 5.81 44.84
CA CYS A 2 19.93 5.80 43.78
C CYS A 2 19.42 6.68 42.63
N HIS A 3 20.11 7.80 42.42
CA HIS A 3 19.96 8.71 41.31
C HIS A 3 20.73 8.16 40.10
N GLY A 4 20.17 8.30 38.90
CA GLY A 4 20.85 8.02 37.64
C GLY A 4 20.44 9.05 36.58
N HIS A 5 21.31 10.03 36.37
CA HIS A 5 21.22 11.07 35.35
C HIS A 5 21.36 10.46 33.93
N LEU A 6 20.44 10.77 33.01
CA LEU A 6 20.73 10.73 31.57
C LEU A 6 20.18 11.98 30.89
N ARG A 7 21.12 12.70 30.28
CA ARG A 7 21.02 13.99 29.61
C ARG A 7 20.79 13.75 28.11
N GLU A 8 19.70 14.32 27.60
CA GLU A 8 19.46 14.85 26.25
C GLU A 8 20.11 14.17 25.03
N ARG A 9 19.30 13.52 24.16
CA ARG A 9 19.43 13.63 22.70
C ARG A 9 18.07 13.46 22.00
N GLY A 10 17.64 14.51 21.29
CA GLY A 10 17.02 14.39 19.98
C GLY A 10 15.56 13.93 19.92
N GLY A 11 14.64 14.89 19.96
CA GLY A 11 13.52 14.98 19.01
C GLY A 11 12.59 13.77 18.91
N LEU A 12 11.77 13.55 19.92
CA LEU A 12 10.46 12.90 19.80
C LEU A 12 9.53 13.64 20.76
N LYS A 13 8.61 14.44 20.21
CA LYS A 13 7.46 14.95 20.96
C LYS A 13 6.59 13.74 21.30
N GLY A 14 6.92 13.05 22.38
CA GLY A 14 6.04 12.12 23.05
C GLY A 14 4.87 12.91 23.60
N VAL A 15 3.66 12.61 23.13
CA VAL A 15 2.43 13.03 23.80
C VAL A 15 2.44 12.34 25.15
N ALA A 16 2.87 13.09 26.17
CA ALA A 16 2.76 12.68 27.56
C ALA A 16 1.27 12.59 27.91
N CYS A 17 0.74 11.37 28.09
CA CYS A 17 -0.50 11.16 28.82
C CYS A 17 -0.21 11.49 30.29
N ILE A 18 -0.56 12.71 30.70
CA ILE A 18 -0.57 13.12 32.11
C ILE A 18 -1.72 12.35 32.78
N PRO A 19 -1.47 11.49 33.79
CA PRO A 19 -2.55 10.90 34.56
C PRO A 19 -3.14 11.97 35.50
N PHE A 20 -4.36 12.44 35.19
CA PHE A 20 -5.13 13.27 36.10
C PHE A 20 -5.67 12.39 37.23
N VAL A 21 -4.95 12.36 38.36
CA VAL A 21 -5.44 11.77 39.61
C VAL A 21 -6.31 12.81 40.32
N SER A 22 -7.62 12.61 40.32
CA SER A 22 -8.51 13.31 41.26
C SER A 22 -9.02 12.30 42.29
N ARG A 23 -8.64 12.54 43.54
CA ARG A 23 -9.02 11.75 44.71
C ARG A 23 -10.24 12.41 45.35
N SER A 24 -11.41 11.81 45.19
CA SER A 24 -12.57 12.05 46.06
C SER A 24 -13.38 10.76 46.18
N GLY A 25 -13.93 10.55 47.36
CA GLY A 25 -14.29 9.25 47.91
C GLY A 25 -15.40 8.49 47.17
N GLY A 26 -15.23 7.17 47.18
CA GLY A 26 -16.30 6.18 47.27
C GLY A 26 -17.47 6.30 46.29
N GLN A 27 -17.33 5.70 45.11
CA GLN A 27 -18.32 4.82 44.47
C GLN A 27 -17.71 4.27 43.16
N VAL A 28 -17.43 2.97 43.12
CA VAL A 28 -16.84 2.28 41.96
C VAL A 28 -17.95 1.95 40.97
N ALA A 29 -18.43 2.96 40.24
CA ALA A 29 -19.20 2.78 39.03
C ALA A 29 -18.28 3.15 37.86
N ARG A 30 -17.62 2.13 37.28
CA ARG A 30 -16.67 2.29 36.18
C ARG A 30 -17.43 2.49 34.86
N ALA A 31 -18.18 3.58 34.75
CA ALA A 31 -18.75 4.05 33.49
C ALA A 31 -17.67 4.79 32.70
N ALA A 32 -16.80 4.03 32.02
CA ALA A 32 -15.84 4.59 31.09
C ALA A 32 -16.60 5.17 29.88
N SER A 33 -16.76 6.49 29.87
CA SER A 33 -17.38 7.23 28.77
C SER A 33 -16.55 7.01 27.49
N PRO A 34 -17.18 6.67 26.34
CA PRO A 34 -16.48 6.26 25.12
C PRO A 34 -15.84 7.41 24.31
N ILE A 35 -15.70 8.60 24.89
CA ILE A 35 -15.55 9.85 24.13
C ILE A 35 -14.07 10.23 23.86
N PHE A 36 -13.10 9.71 24.62
CA PHE A 36 -11.73 10.27 24.59
C PHE A 36 -10.59 9.33 24.17
N CYS A 37 -10.87 8.08 23.79
CA CYS A 37 -9.89 7.21 23.13
C CYS A 37 -10.22 6.99 21.65
N ARG A 38 -10.61 8.05 20.96
CA ARG A 38 -10.41 8.11 19.51
C ARG A 38 -8.94 8.48 19.26
N CYS A 39 -8.03 7.63 19.74
CA CYS A 39 -6.66 7.61 19.26
C CYS A 39 -6.75 7.58 17.75
N ALA A 40 -6.21 8.61 17.11
CA ALA A 40 -6.23 8.80 15.67
C ALA A 40 -6.00 7.45 15.01
N ALA A 41 -7.05 6.89 14.40
CA ALA A 41 -6.87 5.81 13.45
C ALA A 41 -6.07 6.46 12.33
N LEU A 42 -4.73 6.36 12.43
CA LEU A 42 -3.83 6.77 11.39
C LEU A 42 -4.40 6.16 10.11
N PRO A 43 -4.60 6.96 9.06
CA PRO A 43 -5.10 6.41 7.83
C PRO A 43 -4.11 5.31 7.46
N HIS A 44 -4.62 4.10 7.27
CA HIS A 44 -3.81 2.99 6.80
C HIS A 44 -3.61 3.18 5.30
N LEU A 45 -2.53 2.65 4.75
CA LEU A 45 -2.33 2.68 3.31
C LEU A 45 -3.58 2.05 2.66
N PRO A 46 -4.40 2.80 1.89
CA PRO A 46 -5.60 2.24 1.31
C PRO A 46 -5.15 1.06 0.47
N SER A 47 -5.65 -0.13 0.82
CA SER A 47 -5.26 -1.30 0.07
C SER A 47 -5.77 -1.12 -1.36
N PRO A 48 -5.02 -1.56 -2.39
CA PRO A 48 -5.27 -1.23 -3.80
C PRO A 48 -6.61 -1.77 -4.36
N HIS A 49 -7.45 -2.34 -3.49
CA HIS A 49 -8.79 -2.81 -3.77
C HIS A 49 -9.81 -1.67 -3.88
N LEU A 50 -9.58 -0.49 -3.27
CA LEU A 50 -10.40 0.71 -3.54
C LEU A 50 -9.94 1.38 -4.84
N GLN A 51 -10.34 0.72 -5.93
CA GLN A 51 -10.18 1.06 -7.35
C GLN A 51 -10.94 2.32 -7.80
N ALA A 52 -11.11 3.34 -6.95
CA ALA A 52 -11.90 4.52 -7.31
C ALA A 52 -11.15 5.57 -8.16
N HIS A 53 -9.81 5.48 -8.28
CA HIS A 53 -9.00 6.48 -9.01
C HIS A 53 -8.43 5.97 -10.36
N ARG A 54 -9.00 4.91 -10.96
CA ARG A 54 -8.40 4.21 -12.14
C ARG A 54 -9.17 4.28 -13.47
N PRO A 55 -9.65 5.47 -13.90
CA PRO A 55 -9.66 5.78 -15.34
C PRO A 55 -8.67 6.89 -15.75
N SER A 56 -8.21 7.75 -14.83
CA SER A 56 -7.43 8.95 -15.20
C SER A 56 -6.03 8.63 -15.76
N GLN A 57 -5.34 7.63 -15.21
CA GLN A 57 -4.00 7.26 -15.68
C GLN A 57 -4.05 6.60 -17.07
N VAL A 58 -5.11 5.85 -17.36
CA VAL A 58 -5.30 5.24 -18.69
C VAL A 58 -5.51 6.35 -19.73
N ALA A 59 -6.26 7.41 -19.38
CA ALA A 59 -6.45 8.56 -20.25
C ALA A 59 -5.11 9.27 -20.56
N VAL A 60 -4.26 9.57 -19.56
CA VAL A 60 -2.97 10.24 -19.82
C VAL A 60 -2.10 9.44 -20.79
N PHE A 61 -2.00 8.11 -20.59
CA PHE A 61 -1.24 7.26 -21.50
C PHE A 61 -1.90 7.11 -22.87
N ALA A 62 -3.23 7.09 -22.96
CA ALA A 62 -3.97 6.98 -24.22
C ALA A 62 -3.90 8.26 -25.08
N TYR A 63 -3.92 9.44 -24.45
CA TYR A 63 -3.91 10.73 -25.18
C TYR A 63 -2.50 11.24 -25.52
N ALA A 64 -1.43 10.65 -24.98
CA ALA A 64 -0.04 11.08 -25.16
C ALA A 64 0.43 11.38 -26.62
N PRO A 65 0.14 10.57 -27.66
CA PRO A 65 0.57 10.78 -29.03
C PRO A 65 -0.39 11.68 -29.81
N ILE A 66 -1.59 11.93 -29.29
CA ILE A 66 -2.62 12.74 -29.95
C ILE A 66 -2.39 14.21 -29.65
N THR A 67 -2.12 14.53 -28.38
CA THR A 67 -1.93 15.90 -27.89
C THR A 67 -0.63 15.99 -27.08
N PRO A 68 0.53 16.23 -27.71
CA PRO A 68 1.82 16.28 -26.99
C PRO A 68 1.86 17.35 -25.89
N PHE A 69 0.94 18.33 -25.93
CA PHE A 69 0.76 19.35 -24.90
C PHE A 69 0.23 18.82 -23.55
N ILE A 70 -0.47 17.69 -23.51
CA ILE A 70 -0.96 17.12 -22.24
C ILE A 70 0.18 16.50 -21.42
N LEU A 71 1.29 16.15 -22.08
CA LEU A 71 2.41 15.43 -21.51
C LEU A 71 3.20 16.25 -20.47
N PRO A 72 3.60 17.52 -20.72
CA PRO A 72 4.26 18.34 -19.70
C PRO A 72 3.34 18.59 -18.49
N PHE A 73 2.04 18.80 -18.71
CA PHE A 73 1.08 18.96 -17.63
C PHE A 73 0.94 17.69 -16.77
N GLY A 74 0.87 16.52 -17.41
CA GLY A 74 0.86 15.23 -16.75
C GLY A 74 2.14 14.97 -15.93
N LEU A 75 3.31 15.33 -16.45
CA LEU A 75 4.59 15.18 -15.75
C LEU A 75 4.66 16.05 -14.49
N ILE A 76 4.18 17.30 -14.55
CA ILE A 76 4.11 18.19 -13.39
C ILE A 76 3.17 17.57 -12.33
N TYR A 77 1.99 17.09 -12.74
CA TYR A 77 1.04 16.44 -11.85
C TYR A 77 1.65 15.21 -11.15
N PHE A 78 2.28 14.30 -11.90
CA PHE A 78 2.92 13.11 -11.34
C PHE A 78 4.08 13.46 -10.41
N SER A 79 4.85 14.51 -10.72
CA SER A 79 5.98 14.98 -9.89
C SER A 79 5.51 15.51 -8.54
N LEU A 80 4.47 16.34 -8.53
CA LEU A 80 3.87 16.86 -7.30
C LEU A 80 3.24 15.73 -6.47
N MET A 81 2.49 14.84 -7.12
CA MET A 81 1.88 13.68 -6.45
C MET A 81 2.91 12.73 -5.85
N TRP A 82 4.06 12.54 -6.51
CA TRP A 82 5.16 11.72 -5.99
C TRP A 82 5.70 12.24 -4.65
N ILE A 83 5.91 13.55 -4.53
CA ILE A 83 6.42 14.18 -3.31
C ILE A 83 5.41 14.03 -2.16
N VAL A 84 4.13 14.34 -2.43
CA VAL A 84 3.05 14.23 -1.43
C VAL A 84 2.90 12.78 -0.95
N TRP A 85 2.84 11.83 -1.88
CA TRP A 85 2.70 10.42 -1.55
C TRP A 85 3.87 9.90 -0.72
N ARG A 86 5.10 10.31 -1.07
CA ARG A 86 6.29 9.95 -0.29
C ARG A 86 6.21 10.49 1.14
N TYR A 87 5.83 11.76 1.33
CA TYR A 87 5.70 12.33 2.66
C TYR A 87 4.67 11.58 3.51
N GLN A 88 3.50 11.28 2.94
CA GLN A 88 2.46 10.55 3.65
C GLN A 88 2.90 9.10 3.97
N ALA A 89 3.59 8.43 3.05
CA ALA A 89 4.08 7.06 3.26
C ALA A 89 5.12 6.95 4.38
N LEU A 90 5.91 8.00 4.62
CA LEU A 90 6.95 8.02 5.67
C LEU A 90 6.41 8.46 7.05
N TYR A 91 5.49 9.42 7.08
CA TYR A 91 5.11 10.08 8.34
C TYR A 91 3.69 9.76 8.83
N VAL A 92 2.80 9.32 7.94
CA VAL A 92 1.36 9.23 8.25
C VAL A 92 0.84 7.81 8.17
N TYR A 93 1.24 7.05 7.15
CA TYR A 93 0.67 5.73 6.90
C TYR A 93 1.37 4.63 7.71
N GLU A 94 0.58 3.86 8.46
CA GLU A 94 1.02 2.58 9.04
C GLU A 94 0.67 1.41 8.11
N SER A 95 1.59 0.45 7.94
CA SER A 95 1.37 -0.75 7.13
C SER A 95 0.69 -1.85 7.96
N VAL A 96 -0.58 -2.16 7.65
CA VAL A 96 -1.36 -3.22 8.34
C VAL A 96 -0.89 -4.64 8.01
N THR A 97 -0.26 -4.83 6.85
CA THR A 97 0.28 -6.11 6.42
C THR A 97 1.50 -5.85 5.55
N ASN A 98 2.56 -6.62 5.78
CA ASN A 98 3.75 -6.61 4.94
C ASN A 98 3.42 -7.32 3.61
N ALA A 99 2.85 -6.57 2.68
CA ALA A 99 2.71 -7.02 1.31
C ALA A 99 4.10 -6.99 0.66
N GLN A 100 4.75 -8.15 0.54
CA GLN A 100 6.07 -8.34 -0.07
C GLN A 100 6.05 -8.08 -1.59
N GLY A 101 5.66 -6.89 -2.02
CA GLY A 101 5.61 -6.49 -3.43
C GLY A 101 4.61 -7.25 -4.30
N ARG A 102 3.75 -8.11 -3.73
CA ARG A 102 2.76 -8.94 -4.47
C ARG A 102 1.79 -8.14 -5.35
N ILE A 103 1.66 -6.84 -5.11
CA ILE A 103 0.84 -5.92 -5.90
C ILE A 103 1.51 -5.47 -7.22
N TRP A 104 2.84 -5.55 -7.31
CA TRP A 104 3.62 -5.15 -8.50
C TRP A 104 3.22 -5.84 -9.81
N PRO A 105 3.12 -7.18 -9.89
CA PRO A 105 2.77 -7.86 -11.14
C PRO A 105 1.42 -7.39 -11.69
N TYR A 106 0.48 -7.07 -10.81
CA TYR A 106 -0.82 -6.56 -11.23
C TYR A 106 -0.73 -5.18 -11.91
N PHE A 107 0.11 -4.26 -11.41
CA PHE A 107 0.35 -2.99 -12.09
C PHE A 107 1.09 -3.18 -13.42
N ALA A 108 2.13 -4.01 -13.45
CA ALA A 108 2.91 -4.29 -14.65
C ALA A 108 2.04 -4.83 -15.80
N HIS A 109 1.15 -5.79 -15.51
CA HIS A 109 0.23 -6.33 -16.52
C HIS A 109 -0.80 -5.29 -17.02
N ARG A 110 -1.29 -4.41 -16.15
CA ARG A 110 -2.20 -3.33 -16.54
C ARG A 110 -1.52 -2.26 -17.39
N LEU A 111 -0.28 -1.90 -17.07
CA LEU A 111 0.51 -0.99 -17.90
C LEU A 111 0.66 -1.55 -19.31
N VAL A 112 1.08 -2.80 -19.47
CA VAL A 112 1.19 -3.44 -20.80
C VAL A 112 -0.15 -3.46 -21.54
N ALA A 113 -1.27 -3.68 -20.86
CA ALA A 113 -2.60 -3.60 -21.47
C ALA A 113 -2.92 -2.17 -21.97
N CYS A 114 -2.56 -1.13 -21.20
CA CYS A 114 -2.73 0.26 -21.64
C CYS A 114 -1.87 0.58 -22.87
N LEU A 115 -0.62 0.11 -22.91
CA LEU A 115 0.25 0.27 -24.07
C LEU A 115 -0.30 -0.44 -25.32
N LEU A 116 -0.92 -1.62 -25.18
CA LEU A 116 -1.54 -2.31 -26.31
C LEU A 116 -2.73 -1.53 -26.88
N ILE A 117 -3.61 -1.03 -26.01
CA ILE A 117 -4.73 -0.15 -26.42
C ILE A 117 -4.18 1.06 -27.16
N GLN A 118 -3.05 1.59 -26.69
CA GLN A 118 -2.44 2.77 -27.28
C GLN A 118 -1.88 2.57 -28.69
N VAL A 119 -1.25 1.41 -28.93
CA VAL A 119 -0.76 1.03 -30.25
C VAL A 119 -1.92 0.87 -31.23
N ILE A 120 -3.03 0.24 -30.80
CA ILE A 120 -4.23 0.08 -31.62
C ILE A 120 -4.81 1.46 -31.99
N PHE A 121 -4.96 2.35 -31.02
CA PHE A 121 -5.49 3.70 -31.27
C PHE A 121 -4.60 4.50 -32.23
N THR A 122 -3.29 4.46 -32.03
CA THR A 122 -2.33 5.17 -32.89
C THR A 122 -2.34 4.61 -34.31
N SER A 123 -2.44 3.28 -34.47
CA SER A 123 -2.55 2.64 -35.78
C SER A 123 -3.84 3.03 -36.51
N ALA A 124 -4.97 3.12 -35.80
CA ALA A 124 -6.24 3.56 -36.35
C ALA A 124 -6.16 5.00 -36.88
N MET A 125 -5.47 5.90 -36.17
CA MET A 125 -5.26 7.28 -36.63
C MET A 125 -4.43 7.37 -37.92
N PHE A 126 -3.41 6.50 -38.08
CA PHE A 126 -2.61 6.47 -39.32
C PHE A 126 -3.39 5.92 -40.52
N ILE A 127 -4.29 4.96 -40.30
CA ILE A 127 -5.20 4.42 -41.33
C ILE A 127 -6.11 5.53 -41.87
N VAL A 128 -6.69 6.36 -40.99
CA VAL A 128 -7.54 7.50 -41.39
C VAL A 128 -6.76 8.53 -42.22
N LYS A 129 -5.46 8.70 -41.96
CA LYS A 129 -4.57 9.61 -42.71
C LYS A 129 -4.01 9.02 -44.01
N GLY A 130 -4.40 7.81 -44.41
CA GLY A 130 -3.94 7.15 -45.65
C GLY A 130 -2.56 6.50 -45.55
N GLY A 131 -1.95 6.43 -44.35
CA GLY A 131 -0.63 5.84 -44.12
C GLY A 131 -0.68 4.35 -43.82
N TYR A 132 -1.24 3.53 -44.71
CA TYR A 132 -1.54 2.11 -44.43
C TYR A 132 -0.29 1.25 -44.17
N VAL A 133 0.79 1.47 -44.92
CA VAL A 133 2.06 0.73 -44.76
C VAL A 133 2.68 1.03 -43.38
N GLN A 134 2.70 2.30 -43.00
CA GLN A 134 3.20 2.73 -41.70
C GLN A 134 2.35 2.19 -40.55
N ALA A 135 1.01 2.24 -40.68
CA ALA A 135 0.10 1.68 -39.69
C ALA A 135 0.30 0.18 -39.51
N GLY A 136 0.47 -0.57 -40.61
CA GLY A 136 0.70 -2.01 -40.59
C GLY A 136 2.02 -2.40 -39.91
N ILE A 137 3.12 -1.73 -40.25
CA ILE A 137 4.44 -1.97 -39.63
C ILE A 137 4.39 -1.64 -38.14
N LEU A 138 3.81 -0.50 -37.77
CA LEU A 138 3.71 -0.06 -36.38
C LEU A 138 2.87 -1.05 -35.57
N LEU A 139 1.72 -1.48 -36.08
CA LEU A 139 0.87 -2.47 -35.44
C LEU A 139 1.58 -3.81 -35.30
N ALA A 140 2.27 -4.30 -36.34
CA ALA A 140 2.95 -5.60 -36.29
C ALA A 140 4.12 -5.61 -35.29
N VAL A 141 5.02 -4.63 -35.37
CA VAL A 141 6.25 -4.59 -34.54
C VAL A 141 5.93 -4.30 -33.08
N LEU A 142 5.09 -3.31 -32.80
CA LEU A 142 4.76 -2.94 -31.41
C LEU A 142 3.85 -3.97 -30.75
N SER A 143 2.90 -4.57 -31.48
CA SER A 143 2.06 -5.63 -30.90
C SER A 143 2.88 -6.88 -30.60
N LEU A 144 3.81 -7.26 -31.47
CA LEU A 144 4.68 -8.42 -31.27
C LEU A 144 5.61 -8.22 -30.07
N SER A 145 6.25 -7.05 -29.95
CA SER A 145 7.13 -6.73 -28.83
C SER A 145 6.37 -6.67 -27.49
N LEU A 146 5.19 -6.04 -27.45
CA LEU A 146 4.34 -6.00 -26.25
C LEU A 146 3.80 -7.38 -25.88
N TYR A 147 3.48 -8.23 -26.87
CA TYR A 147 3.12 -9.61 -26.62
C TYR A 147 4.28 -10.39 -26.00
N GLY A 148 5.49 -10.25 -26.55
CA GLY A 148 6.72 -10.82 -25.99
C GLY A 148 6.98 -10.34 -24.55
N LEU A 149 6.84 -9.05 -24.28
CA LEU A 149 6.97 -8.47 -22.94
C LEU A 149 5.91 -9.02 -21.98
N ARG A 150 4.65 -9.15 -22.42
CA ARG A 150 3.58 -9.76 -21.60
C ARG A 150 3.89 -11.21 -21.27
N ARG A 151 4.42 -11.98 -22.23
CA ARG A 151 4.86 -13.36 -22.00
C ARG A 151 6.02 -13.39 -20.99
N TYR A 152 7.00 -12.53 -21.15
CA TYR A 152 8.15 -12.42 -20.24
C TYR A 152 7.72 -12.05 -18.81
N LEU A 153 6.82 -11.09 -18.64
CA LEU A 153 6.29 -10.69 -17.34
C LEU A 153 5.50 -11.82 -16.66
N LYS A 154 4.73 -12.61 -17.41
CA LYS A 154 4.07 -13.81 -16.85
C LYS A 154 5.07 -14.86 -16.38
N LEU A 155 6.18 -15.03 -17.09
CA LEU A 155 7.25 -15.95 -16.68
C LEU A 155 7.94 -15.46 -15.41
N LEU A 156 8.20 -14.16 -15.32
CA LEU A 156 8.74 -13.52 -14.11
C LEU A 156 7.79 -13.67 -12.92
N ASP A 157 6.49 -13.45 -13.12
CA ASP A 157 5.49 -13.58 -12.06
C ASP A 157 5.42 -15.03 -11.54
N ARG A 158 5.45 -16.01 -12.44
CA ARG A 158 5.51 -17.44 -12.07
C ARG A 158 6.75 -17.78 -11.24
N LYS A 159 7.90 -17.14 -11.54
CA LYS A 159 9.14 -17.31 -10.77
C LYS A 159 9.12 -16.52 -9.46
N GLY A 160 8.53 -15.34 -9.45
CA GLY A 160 8.50 -14.42 -8.30
C GLY A 160 7.44 -14.76 -7.25
N GLY A 161 6.37 -15.45 -7.63
CA GLY A 161 5.32 -15.91 -6.70
C GLY A 161 5.78 -17.01 -5.74
N ILE A 162 6.89 -17.67 -6.03
CA ILE A 162 7.46 -18.75 -5.22
C ILE A 162 8.67 -18.20 -4.47
N GLN A 163 8.62 -18.23 -3.14
CA GLN A 163 9.79 -17.95 -2.30
C GLN A 163 10.87 -19.01 -2.57
N THR A 164 12.06 -18.57 -2.98
CA THR A 164 13.12 -19.52 -3.33
C THR A 164 13.57 -20.31 -2.11
N LEU A 165 13.82 -21.61 -2.29
CA LEU A 165 14.32 -22.47 -1.22
C LEU A 165 15.65 -21.95 -0.66
N ARG A 166 16.49 -21.37 -1.52
CA ARG A 166 17.76 -20.76 -1.12
C ARG A 166 17.56 -19.60 -0.15
N SER A 167 16.62 -18.68 -0.43
CA SER A 167 16.30 -17.59 0.49
C SER A 167 15.78 -18.10 1.83
N LYS A 168 14.96 -19.16 1.83
CA LYS A 168 14.47 -19.79 3.07
C LYS A 168 15.57 -20.52 3.83
N HIS A 169 16.51 -21.15 3.14
CA HIS A 169 17.62 -21.87 3.75
C HIS A 169 18.67 -20.93 4.35
N LEU A 170 18.92 -19.79 3.71
CA LEU A 170 19.82 -18.74 4.20
C LEU A 170 19.18 -17.89 5.30
N ALA A 171 17.84 -17.86 5.39
CA ALA A 171 17.16 -17.17 6.46
C ALA A 171 17.53 -17.83 7.80
N GLY A 172 17.86 -17.00 8.79
CA GLY A 172 18.13 -17.48 10.14
C GLY A 172 16.94 -18.29 10.66
N ARG A 173 17.21 -19.45 11.26
CA ARG A 173 16.16 -20.20 11.97
C ARG A 173 15.72 -19.37 13.16
N VAL A 174 14.45 -19.01 13.15
CA VAL A 174 13.77 -18.36 14.27
C VAL A 174 12.57 -19.23 14.57
N ASP A 175 12.54 -19.81 15.75
CA ASP A 175 11.37 -20.55 16.20
C ASP A 175 10.26 -19.53 16.49
N PRO A 176 9.12 -19.60 15.78
CA PRO A 176 8.04 -18.68 16.03
C PRO A 176 7.48 -18.95 17.44
N PRO A 177 7.11 -17.90 18.20
CA PRO A 177 6.42 -18.13 19.47
C PRO A 177 5.13 -18.90 19.23
N LEU A 178 4.81 -19.86 20.11
CA LEU A 178 3.61 -20.71 19.98
C LEU A 178 2.31 -19.87 19.88
N ASP A 179 2.36 -18.68 20.48
CA ASP A 179 1.23 -17.76 20.61
C ASP A 179 1.02 -16.89 19.35
N LEU A 180 1.88 -17.01 18.33
CA LEU A 180 1.85 -16.17 17.12
C LEU A 180 0.51 -16.26 16.37
N PHE A 181 -0.06 -17.47 16.29
CA PHE A 181 -1.33 -17.73 15.61
C PHE A 181 -2.54 -17.72 16.56
N THR A 182 -2.30 -17.61 17.86
CA THR A 182 -3.36 -17.44 18.86
C THR A 182 -3.87 -16.02 18.78
N ALA A 183 -5.20 -15.86 18.81
CA ALA A 183 -5.82 -14.55 18.86
C ALA A 183 -5.34 -13.78 20.10
N PRO A 184 -4.94 -12.50 20.00
CA PRO A 184 -4.52 -11.67 21.12
C PRO A 184 -5.32 -11.79 22.42
N PRO A 185 -6.67 -11.90 22.42
CA PRO A 185 -7.43 -12.06 23.66
C PRO A 185 -7.28 -13.42 24.36
N LEU A 186 -6.79 -14.44 23.66
CA LEU A 186 -6.66 -15.82 24.15
C LEU A 186 -5.21 -16.17 24.53
N ARG A 187 -4.29 -15.21 24.40
CA ARG A 187 -2.88 -15.40 24.78
C ARG A 187 -2.70 -15.32 26.29
N SER A 188 -1.64 -15.96 26.77
CA SER A 188 -1.30 -15.97 28.20
C SER A 188 -0.94 -14.58 28.76
N ASP A 189 -0.58 -13.64 27.89
CA ASP A 189 -0.15 -12.28 28.21
C ASP A 189 -1.22 -11.20 27.92
N ALA A 190 -2.44 -11.61 27.53
CA ALA A 190 -3.51 -10.73 27.06
C ALA A 190 -3.89 -9.61 28.04
N ASP A 191 -3.80 -9.87 29.35
CA ASP A 191 -4.16 -8.91 30.40
C ASP A 191 -3.06 -7.85 30.64
N SER A 192 -1.84 -8.12 30.16
CA SER A 192 -0.64 -7.31 30.45
C SER A 192 -0.13 -6.53 29.24
N VAL A 193 -0.40 -7.01 28.02
CA VAL A 193 0.11 -6.43 26.77
C VAL A 193 -1.03 -5.88 25.93
N TRP A 194 -0.90 -4.61 25.54
CA TRP A 194 -1.84 -3.98 24.61
C TRP A 194 -1.44 -4.25 23.15
N TYR A 195 -2.39 -4.73 22.34
CA TYR A 195 -2.19 -5.13 20.95
C TYR A 195 -2.87 -4.17 19.95
N PRO A 196 -2.20 -3.10 19.49
CA PRO A 196 -2.78 -2.13 18.55
C PRO A 196 -3.23 -2.77 17.23
N GLU A 197 -2.54 -3.81 16.80
CA GLU A 197 -2.75 -4.50 15.53
C GLU A 197 -3.98 -5.40 15.51
N TRP A 198 -4.57 -5.69 16.66
CA TRP A 198 -5.77 -6.51 16.77
C TRP A 198 -6.94 -5.88 16.00
N GLY A 199 -7.61 -6.70 15.18
CA GLY A 199 -8.70 -6.24 14.32
C GLY A 199 -8.30 -5.31 13.16
N LYS A 200 -7.02 -4.94 12.97
CA LYS A 200 -6.58 -4.15 11.81
C LYS A 200 -6.83 -4.87 10.48
N ALA A 201 -6.60 -6.19 10.43
CA ALA A 201 -6.84 -7.00 9.23
C ALA A 201 -8.33 -7.18 8.89
N TRP A 202 -9.21 -7.08 9.90
CA TRP A 202 -10.64 -7.38 9.80
C TRP A 202 -11.52 -6.13 9.76
N GLN A 203 -10.92 -4.94 9.75
CA GLN A 203 -11.61 -3.65 9.81
C GLN A 203 -12.62 -3.43 8.67
N TYR A 204 -12.51 -4.20 7.58
CA TYR A 204 -13.39 -4.18 6.42
C TYR A 204 -14.37 -5.35 6.32
N TRP A 205 -14.39 -6.23 7.33
CA TRP A 205 -15.16 -7.47 7.33
C TRP A 205 -16.30 -7.47 8.36
N GLY A 206 -16.69 -6.29 8.86
CA GLY A 206 -17.82 -6.14 9.79
C GLY A 206 -17.59 -6.67 11.21
N VAL A 207 -16.37 -7.11 11.53
CA VAL A 207 -15.99 -7.58 12.86
C VAL A 207 -15.60 -6.37 13.74
N PRO A 208 -16.25 -6.13 14.89
CA PRO A 208 -15.89 -5.02 15.77
C PRO A 208 -14.46 -5.19 16.32
N ARG A 209 -13.68 -4.11 16.33
CA ARG A 209 -12.28 -4.12 16.81
C ARG A 209 -12.16 -4.41 18.30
N TYR A 210 -13.15 -3.95 19.08
CA TYR A 210 -13.23 -4.13 20.52
C TYR A 210 -14.71 -4.40 20.86
N GLY A 211 -15.09 -5.67 20.88
CA GLY A 211 -16.43 -6.09 21.27
C GLY A 211 -16.32 -7.43 21.97
N PHE A 212 -16.68 -7.44 23.25
CA PHE A 212 -17.21 -8.63 23.92
C PHE A 212 -18.72 -8.62 23.72
#